data_AF-A0A7C4JSJ9-F1
#
_entry.id   AF-A0A7C4JSJ9-F1
#
_cell.length_a   1.000
_cell.length_b   1.000
_cell.length_c   1.000
_cell.angle_alpha   90.00
_cell.angle_beta   90.00
_cell.angle_gamma   90.00
#
_symmetry.space_group_name_H-M   'P 1'
#
loop_
_entity.id
_entity.type
_entity.pdbx_description
1 polymer ?
#
loop_
_entity_poly.entity_id
_entity_poly.type
_entity_poly.pdbx_seq_one_letter_code
_entity_poly.pdbx_strand_id
1 'polypeptide(L)'
;MIFLKKLLLYPQSLLSPEKIVKVFPLVSKIVFLKLSKTEDLIENIYRDLPISWKEKITFLEFKKEIKIDWNQLSREVDVIEEWGLNFRTPETLKYFSQFKETLEDSLENIYPSFNKKEEKTKEETEIKRALILLCLAEKLDFRLYEIEKSLKEMENRYNQIFEEKIIGEDETFEKILDIKEPLTNYLFEEELPNLNLRIFAWKLIGKYLDWESLYPLNDLLITEKKLLEDWKEKFTFEKEKFLNEEMEFYKFKASLSEILEIPENSFLKASSETGVLFLSL
;
A
#
# COMPACT_ATOMS: atom_id res chain seq x y z
N MET A 1 18.51 13.43 -17.63
CA MET A 1 17.54 12.40 -17.20
C MET A 1 18.10 11.74 -15.95
N ILE A 2 17.40 11.83 -14.80
CA ILE A 2 17.81 11.08 -13.61
C ILE A 2 17.37 9.63 -13.87
N PHE A 3 18.30 8.70 -13.74
CA PHE A 3 18.00 7.27 -13.78
C PHE A 3 18.26 6.73 -12.38
N LEU A 4 17.20 6.67 -11.57
CA LEU A 4 17.27 6.11 -10.22
C LEU A 4 17.42 4.59 -10.35
N LYS A 5 18.29 3.97 -9.54
CA LYS A 5 18.50 2.52 -9.64
C LYS A 5 17.29 1.78 -9.07
N LYS A 6 17.10 1.82 -7.75
CA LYS A 6 16.04 1.06 -7.08
C LYS A 6 15.32 1.98 -6.11
N LEU A 7 13.99 2.02 -6.17
CA LEU A 7 13.16 2.75 -5.21
C LEU A 7 12.34 1.76 -4.39
N LEU A 8 12.42 1.85 -3.07
CA LEU A 8 11.51 1.12 -2.17
C LEU A 8 10.19 1.86 -2.05
N LEU A 9 9.09 1.21 -2.43
CA LEU A 9 7.76 1.75 -2.16
C LEU A 9 7.50 1.72 -0.65
N TYR A 10 7.30 2.89 -0.07
CA TYR A 10 7.13 3.07 1.36
C TYR A 10 6.04 4.09 1.70
N PRO A 11 5.12 3.80 2.64
CA PRO A 11 4.89 2.49 3.26
C PRO A 11 4.35 1.50 2.22
N GLN A 12 4.08 0.25 2.62
CA GLN A 12 3.53 -0.75 1.69
C GLN A 12 2.17 -0.26 1.21
N SER A 13 2.04 -0.10 -0.11
CA SER A 13 0.81 0.24 -0.79
C SER A 13 0.78 -0.39 -2.19
N LEU A 14 -0.39 -0.36 -2.83
CA LEU A 14 -0.54 -0.69 -4.24
C LEU A 14 -0.85 0.59 -5.02
N LEU A 15 0.10 1.05 -5.84
CA LEU A 15 -0.08 2.24 -6.66
C LEU A 15 -1.09 1.98 -7.77
N SER A 16 -1.87 3.00 -8.15
CA SER A 16 -2.73 2.88 -9.33
C SER A 16 -1.91 2.72 -10.62
N PRO A 17 -2.45 2.09 -11.68
CA PRO A 17 -1.79 1.98 -12.99
C PRO A 17 -1.30 3.32 -13.55
N GLU A 18 -2.08 4.39 -13.41
CA GLU A 18 -1.75 5.72 -13.92
C GLU A 18 -0.52 6.31 -13.23
N LYS A 19 -0.36 6.03 -11.94
CA LYS A 19 0.77 6.47 -11.12
C LYS A 19 2.02 5.68 -11.42
N ILE A 20 1.92 4.35 -11.48
CA ILE A 20 3.09 3.51 -11.67
C ILE A 20 3.74 3.68 -13.06
N VAL A 21 2.93 3.94 -14.09
CA VAL A 21 3.41 4.22 -15.46
C VAL A 21 4.23 5.52 -15.52
N LYS A 22 3.94 6.51 -14.66
CA LYS A 22 4.74 7.74 -14.56
C LYS A 22 6.13 7.48 -13.94
N VAL A 23 6.23 6.52 -13.01
CA VAL A 23 7.48 6.21 -12.29
C VAL A 23 8.38 5.25 -13.08
N PHE A 24 7.82 4.24 -13.75
CA PHE A 24 8.59 3.21 -14.48
C PHE A 24 9.69 3.74 -15.43
N PRO A 25 9.50 4.84 -16.17
CA PRO A 25 10.55 5.41 -17.03
C PRO A 25 11.74 6.01 -16.27
N LEU A 26 11.54 6.41 -15.01
CA LEU A 26 12.53 7.12 -14.19
C LEU A 26 13.45 6.19 -13.40
N VAL A 27 13.05 4.92 -13.25
CA VAL A 27 13.68 3.95 -12.37
C VAL A 27 14.07 2.68 -13.11
N SER A 28 15.12 2.00 -12.63
CA SER A 28 15.42 0.65 -13.12
C SER A 28 14.48 -0.39 -12.49
N LYS A 29 14.24 -0.30 -11.18
CA LYS A 29 13.31 -1.17 -10.43
C LYS A 29 12.57 -0.41 -9.33
N ILE A 30 11.29 -0.74 -9.14
CA ILE A 30 10.54 -0.45 -7.90
C ILE A 30 10.57 -1.71 -7.03
N VAL A 31 10.83 -1.54 -5.75
CA VAL A 31 10.89 -2.61 -4.76
C VAL A 31 9.60 -2.58 -3.95
N PHE A 32 8.88 -3.71 -3.92
CA PHE A 32 7.72 -3.93 -3.07
C PHE A 32 8.09 -4.91 -1.96
N LEU A 33 7.51 -4.77 -0.76
CA LEU A 33 7.58 -5.85 0.23
C LEU A 33 6.80 -7.06 -0.28
N LYS A 34 7.38 -8.26 -0.20
CA LYS A 34 6.68 -9.50 -0.55
C LYS A 34 5.82 -9.97 0.62
N LEU A 35 4.50 -9.91 0.46
CA LEU A 35 3.53 -10.55 1.34
C LEU A 35 2.87 -11.74 0.62
N SER A 36 1.89 -12.35 1.28
CA SER A 36 1.26 -13.61 0.82
C SER A 36 0.60 -13.50 -0.55
N LYS A 37 -0.02 -12.35 -0.86
CA LYS A 37 -0.79 -12.13 -2.10
C LYS A 37 -0.23 -10.99 -2.98
N THR A 38 0.87 -10.35 -2.59
CA THR A 38 1.38 -9.14 -3.29
C THR A 38 1.59 -9.37 -4.78
N GLU A 39 2.18 -10.51 -5.17
CA GLU A 39 2.46 -10.82 -6.58
C GLU A 39 1.16 -11.02 -7.39
N ASP A 40 0.17 -11.72 -6.82
CA ASP A 40 -1.14 -11.92 -7.46
C ASP A 40 -1.90 -10.58 -7.62
N LEU A 41 -1.84 -9.71 -6.60
CA LEU A 41 -2.47 -8.39 -6.65
C LEU A 41 -1.80 -7.50 -7.71
N ILE A 42 -0.47 -7.49 -7.76
CA ILE A 42 0.31 -6.76 -8.77
C ILE A 42 0.00 -7.26 -10.18
N GLU A 43 -0.09 -8.58 -10.40
CA GLU A 43 -0.48 -9.14 -11.69
C GLU A 43 -1.89 -8.66 -12.07
N ASN A 44 -2.86 -8.67 -11.15
CA ASN A 44 -4.21 -8.21 -11.44
C ASN A 44 -4.30 -6.71 -11.77
N ILE A 45 -3.49 -5.85 -11.14
CA ILE A 45 -3.51 -4.41 -11.38
C ILE A 45 -2.70 -4.04 -12.64
N TYR A 46 -1.54 -4.68 -12.85
CA TYR A 46 -0.53 -4.21 -13.80
C TYR A 46 -0.32 -5.09 -15.03
N ARG A 47 -1.02 -6.24 -15.15
CA ARG A 47 -0.91 -7.14 -16.31
C ARG A 47 -1.05 -6.43 -17.65
N ASP A 48 -2.02 -5.52 -17.74
CA ASP A 48 -2.37 -4.87 -19.01
C ASP A 48 -1.58 -3.56 -19.25
N LEU A 49 -0.53 -3.30 -18.45
CA LEU A 49 0.33 -2.13 -18.66
C LEU A 49 1.17 -2.26 -19.94
N PRO A 50 1.47 -1.14 -20.64
CA PRO A 50 2.34 -1.15 -21.82
C PRO A 50 3.77 -1.63 -21.53
N ILE A 51 4.23 -1.48 -20.29
CA ILE A 51 5.55 -1.91 -19.83
C ILE A 51 5.35 -3.10 -18.90
N SER A 52 6.06 -4.21 -19.17
CA SER A 52 5.96 -5.41 -18.34
C SER A 52 6.36 -5.11 -16.89
N TRP A 53 5.42 -5.29 -15.97
CA TRP A 53 5.67 -5.07 -14.54
C TRP A 53 6.78 -5.98 -14.01
N LYS A 54 6.94 -7.20 -14.57
CA LYS A 54 7.98 -8.17 -14.17
C LYS A 54 9.39 -7.64 -14.43
N GLU A 55 9.55 -6.81 -15.45
CA GLU A 55 10.82 -6.16 -15.76
C GLU A 55 11.09 -4.96 -14.85
N LYS A 56 10.05 -4.35 -14.27
CA LYS A 56 10.17 -3.11 -13.49
C LYS A 56 10.00 -3.25 -11.99
N ILE A 57 9.43 -4.35 -11.52
CA ILE A 57 9.22 -4.62 -10.10
C ILE A 57 10.21 -5.70 -9.64
N THR A 58 10.62 -5.61 -8.39
CA THR A 58 11.31 -6.66 -7.65
C THR A 58 10.78 -6.68 -6.22
N PHE A 59 11.03 -7.76 -5.51
CA PHE A 59 10.48 -7.96 -4.18
C PHE A 59 11.56 -7.92 -3.10
N LEU A 60 11.25 -7.28 -1.99
CA LEU A 60 11.98 -7.38 -0.74
C LEU A 60 11.36 -8.52 0.08
N GLU A 61 12.14 -9.57 0.30
CA GLU A 61 11.71 -10.78 1.00
C GLU A 61 12.27 -10.81 2.42
N PHE A 62 11.77 -11.75 3.24
CA PHE A 62 12.36 -12.04 4.55
C PHE A 62 13.67 -12.82 4.39
N LYS A 63 14.59 -12.64 5.35
CA LYS A 63 15.81 -13.45 5.45
C LYS A 63 15.45 -14.93 5.46
N LYS A 64 16.26 -15.76 4.80
CA LYS A 64 16.01 -17.20 4.64
C LYS A 64 15.87 -17.97 5.96
N GLU A 65 16.45 -17.46 7.06
CA GLU A 65 16.29 -18.06 8.39
C GLU A 65 14.88 -17.88 8.97
N ILE A 66 14.15 -16.85 8.53
CA ILE A 66 12.82 -16.52 9.02
C ILE A 66 11.78 -17.33 8.24
N LYS A 67 11.17 -18.31 8.91
CA LYS A 67 10.13 -19.17 8.33
C LYS A 67 8.76 -18.58 8.61
N ILE A 68 8.08 -18.13 7.55
CA ILE A 68 6.70 -17.65 7.60
C ILE A 68 5.82 -18.63 6.84
N ASP A 69 4.77 -19.15 7.48
CA ASP A 69 3.71 -19.90 6.80
C ASP A 69 2.74 -18.90 6.14
N TRP A 70 3.04 -18.54 4.90
CA TRP A 70 2.23 -17.61 4.10
C TRP A 70 0.81 -18.12 3.84
N ASN A 71 0.62 -19.44 3.77
CA ASN A 71 -0.71 -20.04 3.57
C ASN A 71 -1.57 -19.89 4.83
N GLN A 72 -0.99 -20.16 6.00
CA GLN A 72 -1.67 -19.92 7.27
C GLN A 72 -1.98 -18.44 7.44
N LEU A 73 -1.01 -17.55 7.20
CA LEU A 73 -1.20 -16.11 7.32
C LEU A 73 -2.33 -15.62 6.41
N SER A 74 -2.37 -16.07 5.16
CA SER A 74 -3.45 -15.73 4.22
C SER A 74 -4.83 -16.15 4.75
N ARG A 75 -4.95 -17.36 5.30
CA ARG A 75 -6.22 -17.84 5.86
C ARG A 75 -6.68 -16.98 7.03
N GLU A 76 -5.76 -16.60 7.91
CA GLU A 76 -6.09 -15.74 9.05
C GLU A 76 -6.50 -14.34 8.62
N VAL A 77 -5.86 -13.76 7.60
CA VAL A 77 -6.27 -12.49 7.00
C VAL A 77 -7.69 -12.59 6.43
N ASP A 78 -7.99 -13.66 5.69
CA ASP A 78 -9.31 -13.87 5.09
C ASP A 78 -10.40 -14.04 6.18
N VAL A 79 -10.10 -14.75 7.28
CA VAL A 79 -11.00 -14.87 8.44
C VAL A 79 -11.22 -13.52 9.14
N ILE A 80 -10.17 -12.73 9.35
CA ILE A 80 -10.28 -11.40 9.97
C ILE A 80 -11.14 -10.46 9.11
N GLU A 81 -11.02 -10.53 7.79
CA GLU A 81 -11.85 -9.74 6.88
C GLU A 81 -13.33 -10.14 6.94
N GLU A 82 -13.63 -11.45 6.93
CA GLU A 82 -14.98 -11.98 7.12
C GLU A 82 -15.58 -11.49 8.44
N TRP A 83 -14.78 -11.52 9.50
CA TRP A 83 -15.16 -10.95 10.78
C TRP A 83 -15.46 -9.46 10.67
N GLY A 84 -14.54 -8.67 10.12
CA GLY A 84 -14.73 -7.25 9.89
C GLY A 84 -15.98 -6.91 9.09
N LEU A 85 -16.44 -7.79 8.19
CA LEU A 85 -17.71 -7.67 7.47
C LEU A 85 -18.93 -7.88 8.38
N ASN A 86 -18.86 -8.87 9.27
CA ASN A 86 -19.96 -9.17 10.21
C ASN A 86 -20.20 -8.02 11.21
N PHE A 87 -19.20 -7.23 11.58
CA PHE A 87 -19.34 -6.10 12.54
C PHE A 87 -19.81 -4.77 11.93
N ARG A 88 -20.20 -4.73 10.65
CA ARG A 88 -20.49 -3.45 9.98
C ARG A 88 -21.86 -2.86 10.28
N THR A 89 -22.81 -3.64 10.78
CA THR A 89 -24.18 -3.17 10.99
C THR A 89 -24.50 -2.96 12.48
N PRO A 90 -25.34 -1.95 12.81
CA PRO A 90 -25.80 -1.74 14.18
C PRO A 90 -26.48 -2.97 14.78
N GLU A 91 -27.18 -3.76 13.98
CA GLU A 91 -27.86 -4.98 14.40
C GLU A 91 -26.87 -6.05 14.87
N THR A 92 -25.78 -6.28 14.11
CA THR A 92 -24.78 -7.26 14.50
C THR A 92 -23.94 -6.77 15.67
N LEU A 93 -23.64 -5.47 15.73
CA LEU A 93 -22.99 -4.86 16.89
C LEU A 93 -23.84 -5.02 18.15
N LYS A 94 -25.16 -4.81 18.03
CA LYS A 94 -26.12 -5.03 19.12
C LYS A 94 -26.16 -6.50 19.53
N TYR A 95 -26.18 -7.42 18.58
CA TYR A 95 -26.12 -8.86 18.86
C TYR A 95 -24.88 -9.23 19.67
N PHE A 96 -23.68 -8.84 19.25
CA PHE A 96 -22.45 -9.16 19.98
C PHE A 96 -22.32 -8.42 21.32
N SER A 97 -22.91 -7.23 21.45
CA SER A 97 -23.00 -6.55 22.76
C SER A 97 -23.85 -7.31 23.78
N GLN A 98 -24.84 -8.08 23.31
CA GLN A 98 -25.74 -8.89 24.14
C GLN A 98 -25.17 -10.29 24.41
N PHE A 99 -24.38 -10.84 23.49
CA PHE A 99 -23.79 -12.17 23.56
C PHE A 99 -22.26 -12.11 23.59
N LYS A 100 -21.72 -11.54 24.68
CA LYS A 100 -20.29 -11.34 24.86
C LYS A 100 -19.49 -12.65 24.84
N GLU A 101 -20.05 -13.74 25.38
CA GLU A 101 -19.43 -15.07 25.33
C GLU A 101 -19.30 -15.57 23.88
N THR A 102 -20.32 -15.37 23.04
CA THR A 102 -20.25 -15.72 21.61
C THR A 102 -19.20 -14.91 20.86
N LEU A 103 -18.99 -13.64 21.25
CA LEU A 103 -17.90 -12.82 20.73
C LEU A 103 -16.54 -13.37 21.16
N GLU A 104 -16.38 -13.69 22.45
CA GLU A 104 -15.14 -14.22 23.02
C GLU A 104 -14.79 -15.59 22.41
N ASP A 105 -15.72 -16.54 22.34
CA ASP A 105 -15.55 -17.86 21.72
C ASP A 105 -15.15 -17.76 20.24
N SER A 106 -15.75 -16.81 19.54
CA SER A 106 -15.47 -16.64 18.12
C SER A 106 -14.13 -15.96 17.88
N LEU A 107 -13.73 -14.99 18.73
CA LEU A 107 -12.40 -14.39 18.71
C LEU A 107 -11.32 -15.42 19.06
N GLU A 108 -11.58 -16.36 19.98
CA GLU A 108 -10.67 -17.48 20.29
C GLU A 108 -10.42 -18.39 19.08
N ASN A 109 -11.44 -18.60 18.23
CA ASN A 109 -11.30 -19.40 17.00
C ASN A 109 -10.45 -18.71 15.92
N ILE A 110 -10.44 -17.38 15.87
CA ILE A 110 -9.64 -16.58 14.92
C ILE A 110 -8.21 -16.39 15.42
N TYR A 111 -8.05 -16.28 16.75
CA TYR A 111 -6.77 -16.22 17.44
C TYR A 111 -6.54 -17.52 18.22
N PRO A 112 -6.27 -18.67 17.55
CA PRO A 112 -5.98 -19.93 18.23
C PRO A 112 -4.71 -19.87 19.12
N SER A 113 -3.98 -18.76 19.09
CA SER A 113 -2.80 -18.46 19.89
C SER A 113 -3.07 -18.12 21.37
N PHE A 114 -4.33 -17.97 21.82
CA PHE A 114 -4.58 -17.79 23.26
C PHE A 114 -4.67 -19.12 24.03
N ASN A 115 -5.08 -20.22 23.38
CA ASN A 115 -5.31 -21.50 24.05
C ASN A 115 -4.45 -22.69 23.55
N LYS A 116 -3.67 -22.54 22.49
CA LYS A 116 -2.68 -23.57 22.11
C LYS A 116 -1.38 -23.36 22.89
N LYS A 117 -1.02 -24.37 23.70
CA LYS A 117 0.22 -24.53 24.49
C LYS A 117 1.52 -24.55 23.66
N GLU A 118 1.70 -23.60 22.75
CA GLU A 118 3.01 -23.26 22.20
C GLU A 118 3.35 -21.88 22.77
N GLU A 119 4.38 -21.79 23.60
CA GLU A 119 4.96 -20.51 24.05
C GLU A 119 5.54 -19.78 22.83
N LYS A 120 4.67 -19.21 21.99
CA LYS A 120 5.11 -18.26 20.97
C LYS A 120 5.63 -17.04 21.70
N THR A 121 6.82 -16.60 21.31
CA THR A 121 7.41 -15.43 21.94
C THR A 121 6.54 -14.21 21.65
N LYS A 122 6.56 -13.23 22.55
CA LYS A 122 5.86 -11.95 22.35
C LYS A 122 6.25 -11.30 21.01
N GLU A 123 7.52 -11.45 20.63
CA GLU A 123 8.09 -10.95 19.38
C GLU A 123 7.49 -11.62 18.15
N GLU A 124 7.36 -12.95 18.12
CA GLU A 124 6.69 -13.67 17.01
C GLU A 124 5.23 -13.22 16.82
N THR A 125 4.53 -13.00 17.93
CA THR A 125 3.14 -12.53 17.90
C THR A 125 3.04 -11.13 17.30
N GLU A 126 3.97 -10.24 17.67
CA GLU A 126 4.04 -8.88 17.15
C GLU A 126 4.38 -8.85 15.65
N ILE A 127 5.34 -9.68 15.20
CA ILE A 127 5.67 -9.84 13.77
C ILE A 127 4.45 -10.31 12.98
N LYS A 128 3.76 -11.33 13.49
CA LYS A 128 2.57 -11.86 12.82
C LYS A 128 1.47 -10.81 12.70
N ARG A 129 1.23 -10.02 13.75
CA ARG A 129 0.26 -8.91 13.72
C ARG A 129 0.65 -7.85 12.69
N ALA A 130 1.92 -7.47 12.63
CA ALA A 130 2.42 -6.53 11.63
C ALA A 130 2.20 -7.06 10.20
N LEU A 131 2.50 -8.35 9.96
CA LEU A 131 2.26 -9.00 8.66
C LEU A 131 0.78 -9.02 8.27
N ILE A 132 -0.11 -9.40 9.19
CA ILE A 132 -1.57 -9.37 8.96
C ILE A 132 -2.02 -7.96 8.59
N LEU A 133 -1.54 -6.94 9.31
CA LEU A 133 -1.89 -5.55 9.07
C LEU A 133 -1.50 -5.10 7.67
N LEU A 134 -0.27 -5.40 7.25
CA LEU A 134 0.19 -5.04 5.90
C LEU A 134 -0.54 -5.82 4.80
N CYS A 135 -0.90 -7.09 5.04
CA CYS A 135 -1.73 -7.85 4.10
C CYS A 135 -3.14 -7.25 3.96
N LEU A 136 -3.77 -6.86 5.06
CA LEU A 136 -5.08 -6.21 5.04
C LEU A 136 -5.02 -4.84 4.33
N ALA A 137 -3.93 -4.11 4.53
CA ALA A 137 -3.65 -2.85 3.85
C ALA A 137 -3.56 -3.03 2.32
N GLU A 138 -2.80 -4.02 1.82
CA GLU A 138 -2.75 -4.31 0.38
C GLU A 138 -4.11 -4.71 -0.18
N LYS A 139 -4.87 -5.54 0.54
CA LYS A 139 -6.22 -5.94 0.11
C LYS A 139 -7.14 -4.72 0.05
N LEU A 140 -7.07 -3.80 1.01
CA LEU A 140 -7.84 -2.57 1.00
C LEU A 140 -7.49 -1.71 -0.22
N ASP A 141 -6.20 -1.49 -0.48
CA ASP A 141 -5.74 -0.70 -1.63
C ASP A 141 -6.25 -1.32 -2.94
N PHE A 142 -6.16 -2.65 -3.08
CA PHE A 142 -6.68 -3.36 -4.24
C PHE A 142 -8.20 -3.22 -4.40
N ARG A 143 -8.97 -3.35 -3.31
CA ARG A 143 -10.43 -3.20 -3.35
C ARG A 143 -10.85 -1.77 -3.73
N LEU A 144 -10.16 -0.77 -3.20
CA LEU A 144 -10.39 0.63 -3.58
C LEU A 144 -10.13 0.84 -5.06
N TYR A 145 -9.04 0.28 -5.59
CA TYR A 145 -8.76 0.28 -7.02
C TYR A 145 -9.87 -0.42 -7.85
N GLU A 146 -10.34 -1.60 -7.44
CA GLU A 146 -11.41 -2.31 -8.15
C GLU A 146 -12.72 -1.50 -8.18
N ILE A 147 -13.05 -0.84 -7.07
CA ILE A 147 -14.22 0.03 -6.96
C ILE A 147 -14.07 1.23 -7.89
N GLU A 148 -12.92 1.92 -7.85
CA GLU A 148 -12.63 3.07 -8.71
C GLU A 148 -12.75 2.70 -10.20
N LYS A 149 -12.12 1.59 -10.60
CA LYS A 149 -12.20 1.06 -11.97
C LYS A 149 -13.65 0.80 -12.38
N SER A 150 -14.41 0.13 -11.53
CA SER A 150 -15.81 -0.21 -11.80
C SER A 150 -16.70 1.04 -11.93
N LEU A 151 -16.47 2.06 -11.10
CA LEU A 151 -17.18 3.33 -11.18
C LEU A 151 -16.86 4.07 -12.48
N LYS A 152 -15.58 4.17 -12.87
CA LYS A 152 -15.17 4.76 -14.16
C LYS A 152 -15.77 4.02 -15.36
N GLU A 153 -15.82 2.69 -15.32
CA GLU A 153 -16.46 1.88 -16.37
C GLU A 153 -17.97 2.14 -16.46
N MET A 154 -18.64 2.26 -15.31
CA MET A 154 -20.07 2.58 -15.24
C MET A 154 -20.36 3.98 -15.80
N GLU A 155 -19.56 4.97 -15.40
CA GLU A 155 -19.68 6.36 -15.87
C GLU A 155 -19.47 6.45 -17.39
N ASN A 156 -18.41 5.82 -17.92
CA ASN A 156 -18.16 5.78 -19.36
C ASN A 156 -19.32 5.15 -20.14
N ARG A 157 -19.89 4.05 -19.63
CA ARG A 157 -21.07 3.42 -20.26
C ARG A 157 -22.30 4.32 -20.19
N TYR A 158 -22.51 5.02 -19.07
CA TYR A 158 -23.59 5.99 -18.93
C TYR A 158 -23.44 7.13 -19.94
N ASN A 159 -22.25 7.71 -20.06
CA ASN A 159 -21.93 8.77 -21.01
C ASN A 159 -22.17 8.32 -22.45
N GLN A 160 -21.75 7.11 -22.82
CA GLN A 160 -22.04 6.52 -24.13
C GLN A 160 -23.54 6.41 -24.40
N ILE A 161 -24.32 5.85 -23.46
CA ILE A 161 -25.78 5.72 -23.60
C ILE A 161 -26.43 7.10 -23.71
N PHE A 162 -25.96 8.08 -22.93
CA PHE A 162 -26.48 9.44 -22.94
C PHE A 162 -26.21 10.14 -24.28
N GLU A 163 -24.98 10.04 -24.80
CA GLU A 163 -24.64 10.58 -26.12
C GLU A 163 -25.47 9.92 -27.24
N GLU A 164 -25.59 8.59 -27.23
CA GLU A 164 -26.33 7.85 -28.25
C GLU A 164 -27.85 8.11 -28.23
N LYS A 165 -28.46 8.13 -27.03
CA LYS A 165 -29.93 8.11 -26.89
C LYS A 165 -30.57 9.46 -26.57
N ILE A 166 -29.80 10.41 -26.04
CA ILE A 166 -30.35 11.71 -25.60
C ILE A 166 -29.85 12.81 -26.52
N ILE A 167 -28.55 12.89 -26.78
CA ILE A 167 -27.99 13.91 -27.69
C ILE A 167 -28.23 13.51 -29.16
N GLY A 168 -28.02 12.23 -29.50
CA GLY A 168 -28.25 11.73 -30.86
C GLY A 168 -29.70 11.79 -31.34
N GLU A 169 -30.68 11.89 -30.42
CA GLU A 169 -32.11 11.96 -30.73
C GLU A 169 -32.70 13.38 -30.62
N ASP A 170 -31.97 14.36 -30.05
CA ASP A 170 -32.43 15.74 -29.84
C ASP A 170 -31.45 16.77 -30.44
N GLU A 171 -31.79 17.31 -31.61
CA GLU A 171 -31.01 18.34 -32.32
C GLU A 171 -30.93 19.70 -31.58
N THR A 172 -31.72 19.88 -30.51
CA THR A 172 -31.78 21.13 -29.72
C THR A 172 -30.99 21.04 -28.41
N PHE A 173 -30.29 19.94 -28.16
CA PHE A 173 -29.54 19.73 -26.93
C PHE A 173 -28.40 20.76 -26.78
N GLU A 174 -28.55 21.70 -25.85
CA GLU A 174 -27.48 22.57 -25.38
C GLU A 174 -26.79 21.95 -24.17
N LYS A 175 -25.51 21.61 -24.31
CA LYS A 175 -24.69 21.05 -23.23
C LYS A 175 -24.62 22.06 -22.08
N ILE A 176 -25.29 21.78 -20.97
CA ILE A 176 -25.15 22.57 -19.74
C ILE A 176 -23.67 22.51 -19.34
N LEU A 177 -23.06 23.68 -19.14
CA LEU A 177 -21.67 23.90 -18.71
C LEU A 177 -21.17 22.78 -17.80
N ASP A 178 -19.93 22.31 -18.05
CA ASP A 178 -19.21 21.30 -17.25
C ASP A 178 -19.58 21.39 -15.78
N ILE A 179 -20.49 20.49 -15.36
CA ILE A 179 -20.79 20.32 -13.95
C ILE A 179 -19.52 19.71 -13.39
N LYS A 180 -18.70 20.52 -12.72
CA LYS A 180 -17.55 20.02 -11.95
C LYS A 180 -18.08 18.92 -11.04
N GLU A 181 -17.71 17.69 -11.36
CA GLU A 181 -18.21 16.52 -10.66
C GLU A 181 -17.89 16.64 -9.17
N PRO A 182 -18.90 16.51 -8.28
CA PRO A 182 -18.63 16.42 -6.85
C PRO A 182 -17.90 15.12 -6.48
N LEU A 183 -18.00 14.08 -7.33
CA LEU A 183 -17.66 12.70 -7.01
C LEU A 183 -16.15 12.40 -7.05
N THR A 184 -15.38 13.13 -7.86
CA THR A 184 -13.92 12.93 -7.98
C THR A 184 -13.14 13.41 -6.78
N ASN A 185 -13.74 14.02 -5.76
CA ASN A 185 -13.00 14.47 -4.57
C ASN A 185 -13.25 13.61 -3.32
N TYR A 186 -14.30 12.78 -3.28
CA TYR A 186 -14.67 12.04 -2.05
C TYR A 186 -13.99 10.68 -1.92
N LEU A 187 -13.57 10.05 -3.02
CA LEU A 187 -12.80 8.80 -2.98
C LEU A 187 -11.28 9.05 -2.89
N PHE A 188 -10.86 10.30 -3.02
CA PHE A 188 -9.48 10.75 -3.00
C PHE A 188 -9.18 11.36 -1.63
N GLU A 189 -9.34 10.58 -0.56
CA GLU A 189 -8.54 10.91 0.62
C GLU A 189 -7.08 10.84 0.18
N GLU A 190 -6.40 11.99 0.17
CA GLU A 190 -4.99 12.17 -0.19
C GLU A 190 -4.02 11.39 0.71
N GLU A 191 -4.55 10.61 1.67
CA GLU A 191 -3.80 9.87 2.67
C GLU A 191 -4.10 8.37 2.60
N LEU A 192 -3.05 7.54 2.60
CA LEU A 192 -3.17 6.10 2.73
C LEU A 192 -3.91 5.74 4.03
N PRO A 193 -4.98 4.93 3.95
CA PRO A 193 -5.71 4.52 5.14
C PRO A 193 -4.78 3.85 6.16
N ASN A 194 -4.89 4.30 7.41
CA ASN A 194 -4.10 3.80 8.53
C ASN A 194 -2.58 3.93 8.35
N LEU A 195 -2.11 5.01 7.69
CA LEU A 195 -0.68 5.29 7.44
C LEU A 195 0.24 4.98 8.65
N ASN A 196 -0.09 5.50 9.84
CA ASN A 196 0.70 5.29 11.06
C ASN A 196 0.84 3.81 11.44
N LEU A 197 -0.22 3.02 11.25
CA LEU A 197 -0.18 1.58 11.54
C LEU A 197 0.65 0.83 10.50
N ARG A 198 0.61 1.23 9.22
CA ARG A 198 1.47 0.67 8.17
C ARG A 198 2.94 0.96 8.46
N ILE A 199 3.27 2.20 8.82
CA ILE A 199 4.62 2.61 9.23
C ILE A 199 5.10 1.81 10.43
N PHE A 200 4.26 1.66 11.47
CA PHE A 200 4.60 0.88 12.65
C PHE A 200 4.88 -0.59 12.30
N ALA A 201 4.02 -1.21 11.50
CA ALA A 201 4.22 -2.59 11.05
C ALA A 201 5.53 -2.75 10.26
N TRP A 202 5.85 -1.79 9.39
CA TRP A 202 7.13 -1.74 8.66
C TRP A 202 8.34 -1.70 9.58
N LYS A 203 8.35 -0.79 10.56
CA LYS A 203 9.43 -0.66 11.55
C LYS A 203 9.68 -1.98 12.28
N LEU A 204 8.59 -2.66 12.63
CA LEU A 204 8.63 -3.91 13.38
C LEU A 204 9.25 -5.06 12.57
N ILE A 205 8.86 -5.20 11.31
CA ILE A 205 9.35 -6.31 10.47
C ILE A 205 10.70 -6.01 9.79
N GLY A 206 11.07 -4.73 9.67
CA GLY A 206 12.20 -4.28 8.86
C GLY A 206 13.53 -4.97 9.16
N LYS A 207 13.82 -5.30 10.43
CA LYS A 207 15.06 -5.99 10.84
C LYS A 207 15.18 -7.44 10.34
N TYR A 208 14.06 -8.03 9.94
CA TYR A 208 13.97 -9.41 9.45
C TYR A 208 14.00 -9.53 7.92
N LEU A 209 14.01 -8.40 7.21
CA LEU A 209 14.03 -8.36 5.74
C LEU A 209 15.45 -8.57 5.19
N ASP A 210 15.53 -9.18 4.01
CA ASP A 210 16.78 -9.44 3.29
C ASP A 210 17.20 -8.20 2.47
N TRP A 211 17.73 -7.21 3.17
CA TRP A 211 18.29 -6.00 2.56
C TRP A 211 19.53 -6.28 1.71
N GLU A 212 20.21 -7.41 1.91
CA GLU A 212 21.42 -7.77 1.19
C GLU A 212 21.13 -8.08 -0.28
N SER A 213 20.04 -8.82 -0.52
CA SER A 213 19.59 -9.19 -1.87
C SER A 213 19.33 -8.00 -2.79
N LEU A 214 19.03 -6.83 -2.23
CA LEU A 214 18.69 -5.62 -2.97
C LEU A 214 19.79 -4.56 -2.98
N TYR A 215 20.96 -4.83 -2.41
CA TYR A 215 22.06 -3.87 -2.38
C TYR A 215 22.53 -3.44 -3.80
N PRO A 216 22.89 -2.16 -4.03
CA PRO A 216 22.58 -1.02 -3.18
C PRO A 216 21.13 -0.56 -3.37
N LEU A 217 20.38 -0.45 -2.27
CA LEU A 217 19.06 0.17 -2.19
C LEU A 217 19.17 1.30 -1.16
N ASN A 218 19.05 2.54 -1.65
CA ASN A 218 19.22 3.74 -0.82
C ASN A 218 18.10 4.75 -1.01
N ASP A 219 17.11 4.47 -1.86
CA ASP A 219 16.13 5.45 -2.27
C ASP A 219 14.70 4.94 -2.01
N LEU A 220 13.79 5.86 -1.68
CA LEU A 220 12.39 5.62 -1.38
C LEU A 220 11.49 6.20 -2.48
N LEU A 221 10.37 5.54 -2.73
CA LEU A 221 9.19 6.07 -3.39
C LEU A 221 8.08 6.19 -2.35
N ILE A 222 7.57 7.39 -2.16
CA ILE A 222 6.49 7.67 -1.22
C ILE A 222 5.34 8.39 -1.94
N THR A 223 4.12 8.16 -1.48
CA THR A 223 2.91 8.86 -1.94
C THR A 223 2.36 9.85 -0.91
N GLU A 224 2.82 9.74 0.34
CA GLU A 224 2.22 10.43 1.47
C GLU A 224 2.99 11.70 1.80
N LYS A 225 2.37 12.86 1.60
CA LYS A 225 2.99 14.14 1.94
C LYS A 225 3.30 14.26 3.43
N LYS A 226 2.44 13.68 4.28
CA LYS A 226 2.61 13.64 5.73
C LYS A 226 3.93 13.00 6.16
N LEU A 227 4.39 11.96 5.45
CA LEU A 227 5.70 11.35 5.71
C LEU A 227 6.84 12.34 5.49
N LEU A 228 6.77 13.15 4.43
CA LEU A 228 7.77 14.20 4.21
C LEU A 228 7.76 15.16 5.39
N GLU A 229 6.59 15.66 5.79
CA GLU A 229 6.41 16.62 6.89
C GLU A 229 6.99 16.09 8.21
N ASP A 230 6.62 14.87 8.61
CA ASP A 230 7.14 14.20 9.81
C ASP A 230 8.67 14.03 9.76
N TRP A 231 9.24 13.78 8.57
CA TRP A 231 10.69 13.67 8.39
C TRP A 231 11.40 15.02 8.35
N LYS A 232 10.74 16.11 7.93
CA LYS A 232 11.34 17.47 7.96
C LYS A 232 11.67 17.90 9.38
N GLU A 233 10.89 17.45 10.35
CA GLU A 233 11.12 17.75 11.77
C GLU A 233 12.32 16.97 12.34
N LYS A 234 12.66 15.83 11.74
CA LYS A 234 13.70 14.91 12.24
C LYS A 234 15.03 15.01 11.50
N PHE A 235 15.00 15.29 10.20
CA PHE A 235 16.15 15.15 9.31
C PHE A 235 16.37 16.40 8.47
N THR A 236 17.64 16.68 8.15
CA THR A 236 17.99 17.72 7.18
C THR A 236 17.87 17.16 5.77
N PHE A 237 17.20 17.88 4.87
CA PHE A 237 17.04 17.48 3.48
C PHE A 237 17.01 18.69 2.55
N GLU A 238 17.31 18.46 1.28
CA GLU A 238 17.28 19.46 0.22
C GLU A 238 16.39 18.96 -0.92
N LYS A 239 15.52 19.82 -1.44
CA LYS A 239 14.76 19.53 -2.67
C LYS A 239 15.72 19.71 -3.84
N GLU A 240 16.16 18.60 -4.44
CA GLU A 240 17.15 18.69 -5.52
C GLU A 240 16.51 19.11 -6.84
N LYS A 241 15.36 18.52 -7.21
CA LYS A 241 14.72 18.77 -8.51
C LYS A 241 13.21 18.58 -8.47
N PHE A 242 12.53 19.46 -9.21
CA PHE A 242 11.16 19.27 -9.66
C PHE A 242 11.20 18.46 -10.96
N LEU A 243 10.61 17.27 -10.99
CA LEU A 243 10.57 16.44 -12.20
C LEU A 243 9.38 16.85 -13.08
N ASN A 244 8.21 17.01 -12.46
CA ASN A 244 6.98 17.57 -13.04
C ASN A 244 6.02 17.99 -11.91
N GLU A 245 4.80 18.44 -12.26
CA GLU A 245 3.78 18.89 -11.31
C GLU A 245 3.43 17.89 -10.22
N GLU A 246 3.62 16.59 -10.48
CA GLU A 246 3.23 15.52 -9.58
C GLU A 246 4.42 14.81 -8.89
N MET A 247 5.67 15.09 -9.31
CA MET A 247 6.84 14.36 -8.83
C MET A 247 7.97 15.29 -8.39
N GLU A 248 8.40 15.07 -7.16
CA GLU A 248 9.46 15.84 -6.51
C GLU A 248 10.52 14.91 -5.94
N PHE A 249 11.79 15.25 -6.17
CA PHE A 249 12.90 14.49 -5.62
C PHE A 249 13.60 15.27 -4.51
N TYR A 250 13.73 14.61 -3.37
CA TYR A 250 14.37 15.12 -2.16
C TYR A 250 15.59 14.28 -1.84
N LYS A 251 16.61 14.93 -1.29
CA LYS A 251 17.80 14.25 -0.80
C LYS A 251 17.97 14.51 0.69
N PHE A 252 17.85 13.45 1.47
CA PHE A 252 17.98 13.48 2.92
C PHE A 252 19.42 13.19 3.32
N LYS A 253 19.96 13.97 4.27
CA LYS A 253 21.25 13.73 4.93
C LYS A 253 21.09 12.73 6.09
N ALA A 254 20.45 11.61 5.78
CA ALA A 254 20.20 10.50 6.68
C ALA A 254 20.20 9.21 5.85
N SER A 255 20.63 8.12 6.47
CA SER A 255 20.61 6.79 5.88
C SER A 255 19.19 6.23 5.78
N LEU A 256 19.02 5.26 4.88
CA LEU A 256 17.74 4.60 4.68
C LEU A 256 17.26 3.90 5.96
N SER A 257 18.18 3.30 6.71
CA SER A 257 17.93 2.73 8.04
C SER A 257 17.38 3.75 9.02
N GLU A 258 17.96 4.94 9.08
CA GLU A 258 17.52 6.00 9.99
C GLU A 258 16.13 6.51 9.62
N ILE A 259 15.88 6.76 8.33
CA ILE A 259 14.58 7.25 7.84
C ILE A 259 13.46 6.24 8.11
N LEU A 260 13.75 4.95 7.91
CA LEU A 260 12.81 3.87 8.18
C LEU A 260 12.75 3.47 9.67
N GLU A 261 13.60 4.05 10.52
CA GLU A 261 13.77 3.70 11.94
C GLU A 261 14.03 2.19 12.16
N ILE A 262 14.86 1.59 11.30
CA ILE A 262 15.28 0.18 11.36
C ILE A 262 16.72 0.11 11.86
N PRO A 263 17.08 -0.86 12.73
CA PRO A 263 18.45 -1.03 13.20
C PRO A 263 19.48 -1.13 12.06
N GLU A 264 20.53 -0.29 12.08
CA GLU A 264 21.54 -0.20 11.02
C GLU A 264 22.27 -1.52 10.74
N ASN A 265 22.43 -2.37 11.76
CA ASN A 265 23.01 -3.71 11.64
C ASN A 265 22.22 -4.64 10.70
N SER A 266 21.03 -4.21 10.27
CA SER A 266 20.23 -4.91 9.25
C SER A 266 20.71 -4.65 7.82
N PHE A 267 21.62 -3.67 7.61
CA PHE A 267 22.08 -3.21 6.30
C PHE A 267 23.58 -3.49 6.12
N LEU A 268 24.00 -3.94 4.94
CA LEU A 268 25.40 -4.27 4.64
C LEU A 268 26.34 -3.06 4.69
N LYS A 269 25.90 -1.90 4.18
CA LYS A 269 26.56 -0.59 4.24
C LYS A 269 25.52 0.50 3.98
N ALA A 270 25.05 1.15 5.03
CA ALA A 270 24.12 2.26 4.91
C ALA A 270 24.83 3.45 4.22
N SER A 271 24.26 3.93 3.10
CA SER A 271 24.59 5.26 2.58
C SER A 271 24.29 6.30 3.66
N SER A 272 25.11 7.35 3.78
CA SER A 272 24.82 8.48 4.66
C SER A 272 23.69 9.38 4.15
N GLU A 273 23.19 9.09 2.95
CA GLU A 273 22.16 9.87 2.27
C GLU A 273 21.10 8.95 1.65
N THR A 274 19.86 9.42 1.65
CA THR A 274 18.69 8.72 1.07
C THR A 274 18.00 9.63 0.07
N GLY A 275 17.77 9.13 -1.14
CA GLY A 275 16.90 9.78 -2.11
C GLY A 275 15.44 9.47 -1.80
N VAL A 276 14.56 10.46 -1.86
CA VAL A 276 13.11 10.27 -1.68
C VAL A 276 12.40 10.88 -2.89
N LEU A 277 11.81 10.01 -3.71
CA LEU A 277 10.88 10.40 -4.76
C LEU A 277 9.48 10.47 -4.15
N PHE A 278 8.92 11.68 -4.08
CA PHE A 278 7.54 11.90 -3.73
C PHE A 278 6.70 11.98 -4.99
N LEU A 279 5.66 11.16 -5.05
CA LEU A 279 4.62 11.18 -6.08
C LEU A 279 3.33 11.68 -5.43
N SER A 280 2.88 12.88 -5.80
CA SER A 280 1.60 13.41 -5.33
C SER A 280 0.46 12.54 -5.83
N LEU A 281 -0.51 12.25 -4.95
CA LEU A 281 -1.69 11.47 -5.29
C LEU A 281 -2.69 12.26 -6.12
#